data_AF-A0A2J4PI06-F1
#
_entry.id   AF-A0A2J4PI06-F1
#
_cell.length_a   1.000
_cell.length_b   1.000
_cell.length_c   1.000
_cell.angle_alpha   90.00
_cell.angle_beta   90.00
_cell.angle_gamma   90.00
#
_symmetry.space_group_name_H-M   'P 1'
#
loop_
_entity.id
_entity.type
_entity.pdbx_description
1 polymer ?
#
loop_
_entity_poly.entity_id
_entity_poly.type
_entity_poly.pdbx_seq_one_letter_code
_entity_poly.pdbx_strand_id
1 'polypeptide(L)'
;MTEQLHFSELWPHWPELLAGLWVTIQLTVLATTGGLTIGIFGAAVRSGRPTWFSRIWGGYVELIRNTPFVVQLFFIVFGLPNLGLKMTAGEAALLAMVVN
;
A
#
# COMPACT_ATOMS: atom_id res chain seq x y z
N MET A 1 0.28 -5.98 40.06
CA MET A 1 -0.11 -6.79 38.89
C MET A 1 1.14 -7.04 38.09
N THR A 2 1.64 -8.27 38.12
CA THR A 2 2.77 -8.68 37.27
C THR A 2 2.15 -9.38 36.08
N GLU A 3 1.98 -8.65 34.97
CA GLU A 3 1.50 -9.25 33.72
C GLU A 3 2.53 -10.28 33.27
N GLN A 4 2.18 -11.57 33.31
CA GLN A 4 3.02 -12.64 32.79
C GLN A 4 2.72 -12.82 31.31
N LEU A 5 3.75 -12.69 30.46
CA LEU A 5 3.60 -12.89 29.02
C LEU A 5 3.69 -14.39 28.69
N HIS A 6 2.64 -14.94 28.11
CA HIS A 6 2.52 -16.37 27.77
C HIS A 6 2.89 -16.66 26.30
N PHE A 7 4.16 -16.47 25.92
CA PHE A 7 4.62 -16.69 24.53
C PHE A 7 4.60 -18.16 24.08
N SER A 8 4.63 -19.11 25.03
CA SER A 8 4.57 -20.55 24.73
C SER A 8 3.30 -20.94 23.96
N GLU A 9 2.20 -20.22 24.19
CA GLU A 9 0.91 -20.42 23.52
C GLU A 9 0.98 -20.09 22.02
N LEU A 10 1.99 -19.32 21.57
CA LEU A 10 2.18 -18.99 20.16
C LEU A 10 2.91 -20.09 19.39
N TRP A 11 3.59 -21.01 20.09
CA TRP A 11 4.42 -22.04 19.45
C TRP A 11 3.64 -22.88 18.43
N PRO A 12 2.41 -23.34 18.68
CA PRO A 12 1.63 -24.07 17.68
C PRO A 12 1.31 -23.26 16.42
N HIS A 13 1.30 -21.92 16.51
CA HIS A 13 0.92 -21.00 15.44
C HIS A 13 2.09 -20.47 14.61
N TRP A 14 3.29 -21.01 14.82
CA TRP A 14 4.48 -20.61 14.06
C TRP A 14 4.30 -20.71 12.53
N PRO A 15 3.57 -21.71 11.95
CA PRO A 15 3.40 -21.79 10.51
C PRO A 15 2.54 -20.63 9.97
N GLU A 16 1.48 -20.24 10.67
CA GLU A 16 0.63 -19.11 10.27
C GLU A 16 1.39 -17.78 10.37
N LEU A 17 2.21 -17.61 11.42
CA LEU A 17 3.08 -16.43 11.55
C LEU A 17 4.08 -16.34 10.40
N LEU A 18 4.67 -17.47 10.01
CA LEU A 18 5.59 -17.53 8.88
C LEU A 18 4.88 -17.26 7.54
N ALA A 19 3.67 -17.80 7.37
CA ALA A 19 2.85 -17.51 6.20
C ALA A 19 2.48 -16.02 6.11
N GLY A 20 2.11 -15.40 7.24
CA GLY A 20 1.86 -13.97 7.33
C GLY A 20 3.10 -13.13 6.99
N LEU A 21 4.25 -13.49 7.54
CA LEU A 21 5.54 -12.87 7.19
C LEU A 21 5.82 -12.96 5.69
N TRP A 22 5.58 -14.13 5.09
CA TRP A 22 5.78 -14.34 3.66
C TRP A 22 4.87 -13.43 2.82
N VAL A 23 3.59 -13.31 3.19
CA VAL A 23 2.65 -12.38 2.53
C VAL A 23 3.11 -10.93 2.67
N THR A 24 3.60 -10.52 3.84
CA THR A 24 4.18 -9.18 4.03
C THR A 24 5.35 -8.95 3.09
N ILE A 25 6.29 -9.89 3.00
CA ILE A 25 7.44 -9.78 2.09
C ILE A 25 6.97 -9.63 0.64
N GLN A 26 6.04 -10.48 0.19
CA GLN A 26 5.49 -10.42 -1.16
C GLN A 26 4.86 -9.07 -1.47
N LEU A 27 3.98 -8.58 -0.59
CA LEU A 27 3.31 -7.28 -0.77
C LEU A 27 4.32 -6.13 -0.74
N THR A 28 5.27 -6.12 0.19
CA THR A 28 6.28 -5.07 0.29
C THR A 28 7.17 -5.02 -0.95
N VAL A 29 7.64 -6.16 -1.46
CA VAL A 29 8.49 -6.21 -2.65
C VAL A 29 7.72 -5.70 -3.88
N LEU A 30 6.50 -6.19 -4.10
CA LEU A 30 5.68 -5.78 -5.23
C LEU A 30 5.27 -4.31 -5.15
N ALA A 31 4.85 -3.84 -3.97
CA ALA A 31 4.48 -2.45 -3.76
C ALA A 31 5.68 -1.51 -3.91
N THR A 32 6.84 -1.87 -3.35
CA THR A 32 8.04 -1.05 -3.43
C THR A 32 8.55 -0.95 -4.85
N THR A 33 8.59 -2.07 -5.59
CA THR A 33 9.02 -2.07 -7.00
C THR A 33 8.06 -1.27 -7.88
N GLY A 34 6.74 -1.44 -7.70
CA GLY A 34 5.72 -0.67 -8.41
C GLY A 34 5.75 0.83 -8.08
N GLY A 35 5.72 1.17 -6.79
CA GLY A 35 5.76 2.55 -6.30
C GLY A 35 7.06 3.26 -6.64
N LEU A 36 8.21 2.58 -6.58
CA LEU A 36 9.49 3.14 -7.02
C LEU A 36 9.47 3.44 -8.53
N THR A 37 8.94 2.53 -9.34
CA THR A 37 8.81 2.72 -10.78
C THR A 37 7.97 3.96 -11.08
N ILE A 38 6.77 4.06 -10.49
CA ILE A 38 5.86 5.20 -10.58
C ILE A 38 6.55 6.50 -10.12
N GLY A 39 7.23 6.45 -8.98
CA GLY A 39 7.97 7.57 -8.41
C GLY A 39 9.11 8.08 -9.31
N ILE A 40 9.88 7.17 -9.92
CA ILE A 40 10.96 7.52 -10.86
C ILE A 40 10.37 8.17 -12.12
N PHE A 41 9.32 7.60 -12.70
CA PHE A 41 8.63 8.20 -13.84
C PHE A 41 8.12 9.60 -13.50
N GLY A 42 7.50 9.75 -12.34
CA GLY A 42 7.06 11.03 -11.80
C GLY A 42 8.15 12.06 -11.65
N ALA A 43 9.27 11.65 -11.06
CA ALA A 43 10.44 12.50 -10.87
C ALA A 43 11.01 12.96 -12.21
N ALA A 44 11.11 12.07 -13.20
CA ALA A 44 11.57 12.41 -14.54
C ALA A 44 10.63 13.40 -15.26
N VAL A 45 9.30 13.25 -15.10
CA VAL A 45 8.32 14.21 -15.64
C VAL A 45 8.46 15.58 -14.98
N ARG A 46 8.83 15.63 -13.69
CA ARG A 46 8.94 16.85 -12.89
C ARG A 46 10.31 17.51 -12.89
N SER A 47 11.38 16.83 -13.33
CA SER A 47 12.74 17.37 -13.33
C SER A 47 12.99 18.41 -14.42
N GLY A 48 12.10 18.51 -15.41
CA GLY A 48 12.17 19.47 -16.51
C GLY A 48 11.46 20.80 -16.23
N ARG A 49 11.12 21.51 -17.30
CA ARG A 49 10.29 22.73 -17.20
C ARG A 49 8.87 22.36 -16.77
N PRO A 50 8.13 23.24 -16.06
CA PRO A 50 6.77 22.95 -15.65
C PRO A 50 5.86 22.73 -16.86
N THR A 51 5.52 21.48 -17.15
CA THR A 51 4.55 21.09 -18.17
C THR A 51 3.19 20.83 -17.55
N TRP A 52 2.15 20.72 -18.38
CA TRP A 52 0.83 20.24 -17.95
C TRP A 52 0.92 18.89 -17.20
N PHE A 53 1.73 17.96 -17.69
CA PHE A 53 1.98 16.67 -17.03
C PHE A 53 2.67 16.80 -15.67
N SER A 54 3.63 17.73 -15.53
CA SER A 54 4.25 18.02 -14.24
C SER A 54 3.24 18.55 -13.21
N ARG A 55 2.22 19.30 -13.64
CA ARG A 55 1.16 19.79 -12.74
C ARG A 55 0.21 18.69 -12.31
N ILE A 56 -0.22 17.82 -13.24
CA ILE A 56 -1.05 16.65 -12.93
C ILE A 56 -0.32 15.74 -11.94
N TRP A 57 0.96 15.45 -12.19
CA TRP A 57 1.75 14.64 -11.28
C TRP A 57 1.91 15.30 -9.91
N GLY A 58 2.06 16.62 -9.88
CA GLY A 58 2.06 17.39 -8.64
C GLY A 58 0.78 17.22 -7.83
N GLY A 59 -0.38 17.36 -8.47
CA GLY A 59 -1.67 17.15 -7.84
C GLY A 59 -1.86 15.72 -7.33
N TYR A 60 -1.42 14.71 -8.09
CA TYR A 60 -1.42 13.31 -7.65
C TYR A 60 -0.60 13.13 -6.36
N VAL A 61 0.67 13.56 -6.36
CA VAL A 61 1.56 13.41 -5.19
C VAL A 61 1.01 14.17 -3.99
N GLU A 62 0.50 15.39 -4.19
CA GLU A 62 -0.08 16.20 -3.13
C GLU A 62 -1.32 15.53 -2.53
N LEU A 63 -2.25 15.05 -3.37
CA LEU A 63 -3.46 14.39 -2.89
C LEU A 63 -3.16 13.12 -2.11
N ILE A 64 -2.29 12.27 -2.65
CA ILE A 64 -1.96 10.99 -2.04
C ILE A 64 -1.20 11.18 -0.73
N ARG A 65 -0.17 12.04 -0.71
CA ARG A 65 0.62 12.27 0.51
C ARG A 65 -0.15 12.99 1.61
N ASN A 66 -1.17 13.75 1.25
CA ASN A 66 -2.03 14.44 2.22
C ASN A 66 -3.26 13.59 2.64
N THR A 67 -3.49 12.42 2.02
CA THR A 67 -4.59 11.52 2.40
C THR A 67 -4.06 10.37 3.25
N PRO A 68 -4.61 10.11 4.45
CA PRO A 68 -4.16 9.00 5.28
C PRO A 68 -4.24 7.66 4.53
N PHE A 69 -3.17 6.87 4.57
CA PHE A 69 -3.10 5.56 3.89
C PHE A 69 -4.29 4.65 4.24
N VAL A 70 -4.69 4.63 5.51
CA VAL A 70 -5.85 3.83 5.98
C VAL A 70 -7.14 4.25 5.27
N VAL A 71 -7.32 5.54 4.99
CA VAL A 71 -8.49 6.04 4.25
C VAL A 71 -8.46 5.59 2.80
N GLN A 72 -7.28 5.63 2.15
CA GLN A 72 -7.10 5.14 0.78
C GLN A 72 -7.44 3.63 0.69
N LEU A 73 -6.89 2.84 1.61
CA LEU A 73 -7.17 1.41 1.69
C LEU A 73 -8.66 1.14 1.95
N PHE A 74 -9.28 1.87 2.87
CA PHE A 74 -10.71 1.74 3.15
C PHE A 74 -11.57 2.07 1.92
N PHE A 75 -11.23 3.13 1.19
CA PHE A 75 -11.92 3.49 -0.05
C PHE A 75 -11.78 2.39 -1.11
N ILE A 76 -10.60 1.78 -1.26
CA ILE A 76 -10.38 0.69 -2.23
C ILE A 76 -11.14 -0.56 -1.81
N VAL A 77 -11.11 -0.94 -0.53
CA VAL A 77 -11.74 -2.18 -0.03
C VAL A 77 -13.27 -2.07 0.07
N PHE A 78 -13.82 -0.90 0.39
CA PHE A 78 -15.26 -0.74 0.64
C PHE A 78 -15.95 0.22 -0.34
N GLY A 79 -15.24 1.22 -0.85
CA GLY A 79 -15.78 2.18 -1.82
C GLY A 79 -15.87 1.61 -3.24
N LEU A 80 -14.78 1.09 -3.78
CA LEU A 80 -14.74 0.55 -5.14
C LEU A 80 -15.72 -0.61 -5.41
N PRO A 81 -15.97 -1.54 -4.47
CA PRO A 81 -16.99 -2.57 -4.68
C PRO A 81 -18.40 -2.02 -4.91
N ASN A 82 -18.73 -0.86 -4.33
CA ASN A 82 -20.02 -0.18 -4.58
C ASN A 82 -20.11 0.38 -6.00
N LEU A 83 -18.98 0.60 -6.66
CA LEU A 83 -18.89 0.98 -8.07
C LEU A 83 -18.81 -0.23 -9.02
N GLY A 84 -18.92 -1.46 -8.48
CA GLY A 84 -18.83 -2.71 -9.25
C GLY A 84 -17.42 -3.27 -9.41
N LEU A 85 -16.40 -2.58 -8.91
CA LEU A 85 -15.00 -3.03 -8.95
C LEU A 85 -14.67 -3.83 -7.70
N LYS A 86 -14.82 -5.15 -7.78
CA LYS A 86 -14.50 -6.08 -6.70
C LYS A 86 -13.08 -6.58 -6.85
N MET A 87 -12.32 -6.51 -5.75
CA MET A 87 -10.93 -6.96 -5.68
C MET A 87 -10.79 -7.90 -4.48
N THR A 88 -9.85 -8.83 -4.54
CA THR A 88 -9.43 -9.58 -3.35
C THR A 88 -8.73 -8.64 -2.37
N ALA A 89 -8.66 -9.03 -1.09
CA ALA A 89 -7.99 -8.22 -0.06
C ALA A 89 -6.51 -7.95 -0.40
N GLY A 90 -5.80 -8.93 -0.98
CA GLY A 90 -4.42 -8.78 -1.41
C GLY A 90 -4.25 -7.79 -2.56
N GLU A 91 -5.12 -7.84 -3.57
CA GLU A 91 -5.10 -6.91 -4.70
C GLU A 91 -5.43 -5.48 -4.26
N ALA A 92 -6.42 -5.31 -3.39
CA ALA A 92 -6.78 -4.02 -2.82
C ALA A 92 -5.63 -3.41 -2.00
N ALA A 93 -4.99 -4.22 -1.16
CA ALA A 93 -3.83 -3.81 -0.38
C ALA A 93 -2.65 -3.42 -1.29
N LEU A 94 -2.35 -4.25 -2.30
CA LEU A 94 -1.27 -3.97 -3.24
C LEU A 94 -1.53 -2.68 -4.01
N LEU A 95 -2.75 -2.46 -4.52
CA LEU A 95 -3.12 -1.23 -5.23
C LEU A 95 -2.94 0.00 -4.32
N ALA A 96 -3.46 -0.06 -3.10
CA ALA A 96 -3.34 1.04 -2.14
C ALA A 96 -1.86 1.35 -1.84
N MET A 97 -1.03 0.31 -1.67
CA MET A 97 0.39 0.48 -1.36
C MET A 97 1.22 0.99 -2.55
N VAL A 98 0.88 0.61 -3.78
CA VAL A 98 1.56 1.10 -4.99
C VAL A 98 1.22 2.57 -5.27
N VAL A 99 -0.02 2.95 -5.02
CA VAL A 99 -0.52 4.31 -5.28
C VAL A 99 -0.07 5.32 -4.23
N ASN A 100 0.21 4.87 -2.99
CA ASN A 100 0.60 5.70 -1.85
C ASN A 100 2.07 6.15 -1.85
#